data_AF-A0A9W6M4Z6-F1
#
_entry.id   AF-A0A9W6M4Z6-F1
#
_cell.length_a   1.000
_cell.length_b   1.000
_cell.length_c   1.000
_cell.angle_alpha   90.00
_cell.angle_beta   90.00
_cell.angle_gamma   90.00
#
_symmetry.space_group_name_H-M   'P 1'
#
loop_
_entity.id
_entity.type
_entity.pdbx_description
1 polymer ?
#
loop_
_entity_poly.entity_id
_entity_poly.type
_entity_poly.pdbx_seq_one_letter_code
_entity_poly.pdbx_strand_id
1 'polypeptide(L)'
;MQKVDIALIFNEPDFVLGIEAKFDHTLTEDQVDRELTVADHLVVLLLEREHAPEWLPRKARVTVMTWEEALDCFPESRLTLAEVRAARSGKSAVEARLRQLIEPAQQRLGSGWTVDSRRGGSGMPAINFYSPKFGDAQLRAVLQVAQRAMPPAGEPVPLRFSVGISVKADTTSYPRDPSATPTWVNAVQRLRDDVIGDRVEQLHLSTRRPSSAHVNPKTENGRAHARKLATVDRHFADSERWLTTGYIDWIVGPASQRMPLERVELLADALVEILDGWYRVEVGALEGATVSTHAL
;
A
#
# COMPACT_ATOMS: atom_id res chain seq x y z
N MET A 1 7.08 6.19 20.85
CA MET A 1 7.66 7.54 20.81
C MET A 1 6.69 8.38 20.00
N GLN A 2 5.90 9.24 20.66
CA GLN A 2 5.03 10.19 19.97
C GLN A 2 5.93 11.18 19.22
N LYS A 3 5.61 11.46 17.96
CA LYS A 3 6.50 12.19 17.07
C LYS A 3 5.70 13.29 16.38
N VAL A 4 6.02 14.54 16.73
CA VAL A 4 5.77 15.72 15.89
C VAL A 4 6.83 15.75 14.79
N ASP A 5 6.49 16.25 13.59
CA ASP A 5 7.45 16.32 12.49
C ASP A 5 8.73 17.08 12.88
N ILE A 6 8.57 18.24 13.52
CA ILE A 6 9.65 19.05 14.08
C ILE A 6 9.26 19.51 15.49
N ALA A 7 10.21 19.45 16.43
CA ALA A 7 10.07 20.03 17.76
C ALA A 7 11.14 21.10 17.95
N LEU A 8 10.71 22.33 18.26
CA LEU A 8 11.58 23.41 18.70
C LEU A 8 11.48 23.50 20.21
N ILE A 9 12.61 23.31 20.89
CA ILE A 9 12.70 23.34 22.35
C ILE A 9 13.40 24.64 22.75
N PHE A 10 12.69 25.46 23.50
CA PHE A 10 13.21 26.64 24.17
C PHE A 10 13.49 26.27 25.62
N ASN A 11 14.65 26.66 26.12
CA ASN A 11 15.06 26.39 27.51
C ASN A 11 14.72 27.56 28.45
N GLU A 12 14.44 28.75 27.89
CA GLU A 12 14.17 29.97 28.67
C GLU A 12 13.14 30.86 27.94
N PRO A 13 11.85 30.83 28.33
CA PRO A 13 11.26 29.85 29.25
C PRO A 13 11.27 28.44 28.64
N ASP A 14 11.22 27.41 29.51
CA ASP A 14 10.97 26.04 29.07
C ASP A 14 9.68 25.99 28.27
N PHE A 15 9.79 25.71 26.97
CA PHE A 15 8.66 25.68 26.05
C PHE A 15 8.97 24.82 24.83
N VAL A 16 8.01 23.98 24.44
CA VAL A 16 8.11 23.12 23.25
C VAL A 16 7.10 23.57 22.21
N LEU A 17 7.59 24.11 21.11
CA LEU A 17 6.78 24.40 19.92
C LEU A 17 6.88 23.22 18.95
N GLY A 18 5.78 22.49 18.79
CA GLY A 18 5.67 21.47 17.75
C GLY A 18 5.32 22.12 16.42
N ILE A 19 5.90 21.63 15.32
CA ILE A 19 5.47 21.96 13.97
C ILE A 19 5.09 20.66 13.27
N GLU A 20 3.85 20.61 12.78
CA GLU A 20 3.31 19.50 12.01
C GLU A 20 3.00 19.99 10.59
N ALA A 21 3.64 19.40 9.58
CA ALA A 21 3.55 19.88 8.21
C ALA A 21 2.65 18.99 7.35
N LYS A 22 1.53 19.54 6.87
CA LYS A 22 0.58 18.82 6.01
C LYS A 22 0.54 19.41 4.61
N PHE A 23 1.04 18.63 3.65
CA PHE A 23 0.95 18.93 2.22
C PHE A 23 -0.33 18.42 1.57
N ASP A 24 -0.77 17.21 1.93
CA ASP A 24 -1.89 16.51 1.28
C ASP A 24 -2.63 15.52 2.19
N HIS A 25 -2.19 15.39 3.44
CA HIS A 25 -2.74 14.42 4.39
C HIS A 25 -3.80 15.11 5.23
N THR A 26 -4.94 14.44 5.40
CA THR A 26 -5.97 14.90 6.32
C THR A 26 -5.41 14.94 7.73
N LEU A 27 -5.48 16.11 8.34
CA LEU A 27 -5.22 16.27 9.76
C LEU A 27 -6.39 15.66 10.53
N THR A 28 -6.11 14.76 11.48
CA THR A 28 -7.15 14.18 12.34
C THR A 28 -7.08 14.80 13.73
N GLU A 29 -8.24 14.91 14.39
CA GLU A 29 -8.33 15.49 15.73
C GLU A 29 -7.52 14.66 16.74
N ASP A 30 -7.64 13.33 16.68
CA ASP A 30 -6.84 12.43 17.51
C ASP A 30 -5.33 12.59 17.31
N GLN A 31 -4.88 12.95 16.10
CA GLN A 31 -3.46 13.20 15.85
C GLN A 31 -3.02 14.47 16.59
N VAL A 32 -3.74 15.57 16.40
CA VAL A 32 -3.43 16.85 17.06
C VAL A 32 -3.46 16.72 18.58
N ASP A 33 -4.46 16.01 19.12
CA ASP A 33 -4.56 15.80 20.56
C ASP A 33 -3.37 15.01 21.12
N ARG A 34 -2.88 14.00 20.39
CA ARG A 34 -1.67 13.26 20.76
C ARG A 34 -0.39 14.09 20.64
N GLU A 35 -0.32 15.04 19.72
CA GLU A 35 0.85 15.90 19.54
C GLU A 35 0.92 16.98 20.63
N LEU A 36 -0.24 17.52 21.03
CA LEU A 36 -0.36 18.46 22.14
C LEU A 36 -0.02 17.87 23.52
N THR A 37 0.13 16.54 23.65
CA THR A 37 0.65 15.93 24.87
C THR A 37 2.16 16.05 25.01
N VAL A 38 2.89 16.35 23.92
CA VAL A 38 4.36 16.46 23.91
C VAL A 38 4.88 17.82 23.48
N ALA A 39 4.00 18.74 23.06
CA ALA A 39 4.32 20.12 22.70
C ALA A 39 3.42 21.08 23.47
N ASP A 40 3.95 22.18 23.98
CA ASP A 40 3.19 23.24 24.67
C ASP A 40 2.26 23.98 23.71
N HIS A 41 2.70 24.15 22.46
CA HIS A 41 1.91 24.72 21.37
C HIS A 41 2.23 24.00 20.05
N LEU A 42 1.25 23.92 19.15
CA LEU A 42 1.39 23.26 17.85
C LEU A 42 1.17 24.25 16.72
N VAL A 43 2.12 24.37 15.80
CA VAL A 43 1.95 25.05 14.52
C VAL A 43 1.62 23.99 13.48
N VAL A 44 0.43 24.08 12.90
CA VAL A 44 0.02 23.26 11.77
C VAL A 44 0.31 24.03 10.49
N LEU A 45 1.28 23.54 9.73
CA LEU A 45 1.70 24.14 8.47
C LEU A 45 0.92 23.53 7.30
N LEU A 46 0.10 24.33 6.64
CA LEU A 46 -0.78 23.93 5.53
C LEU A 46 -0.40 24.61 4.23
N LEU A 47 -0.78 24.04 3.08
CA LEU A 47 -0.56 24.71 1.80
C LEU A 47 -1.42 25.96 1.63
N GLU A 48 -2.67 25.88 2.06
CA GLU A 48 -3.64 26.97 2.02
C GLU A 48 -4.46 26.89 3.32
N ARG A 49 -4.90 28.03 3.83
CA ARG A 49 -5.54 28.13 5.15
C ARG A 49 -6.89 27.42 5.17
N GLU A 50 -7.57 27.36 4.03
CA GLU A 50 -8.87 26.70 3.82
C GLU A 50 -8.79 25.18 3.95
N HIS A 51 -7.60 24.59 3.93
CA HIS A 51 -7.43 23.15 4.20
C HIS A 51 -7.49 22.82 5.70
N ALA A 52 -7.54 23.82 6.58
CA ALA A 52 -7.70 23.60 8.00
C ALA A 52 -9.09 22.99 8.27
N PRO A 53 -9.19 21.85 8.97
CA PRO A 53 -10.49 21.32 9.40
C PRO A 53 -11.23 22.34 10.28
N GLU A 54 -12.56 22.38 10.19
CA GLU A 54 -13.40 23.35 10.95
C GLU A 54 -13.21 23.28 12.48
N TRP A 55 -12.79 22.13 12.99
CA TRP A 55 -12.52 21.94 14.42
C TRP A 55 -11.16 22.52 14.85
N LEU A 56 -10.20 22.68 13.93
CA LEU A 56 -8.83 23.05 14.25
C LEU A 56 -8.71 24.44 14.90
N PRO A 57 -9.40 25.49 14.42
CA PRO A 57 -9.39 26.80 15.07
C PRO A 57 -9.95 26.80 16.51
N ARG A 58 -10.66 25.75 16.92
CA ARG A 58 -11.22 25.62 18.28
C ARG A 58 -10.19 25.14 19.31
N LYS A 59 -9.03 24.64 18.85
CA LYS A 59 -7.95 24.17 19.73
C LYS A 59 -7.06 25.36 20.12
N ALA A 60 -7.17 25.83 21.36
CA ALA A 60 -6.50 27.05 21.84
C ALA A 60 -4.96 27.03 21.72
N ARG A 61 -4.35 25.85 21.76
CA ARG A 61 -2.89 25.64 21.70
C ARG A 61 -2.40 25.30 20.28
N VAL A 62 -3.18 25.67 19.27
CA VAL A 62 -2.87 25.38 17.87
C VAL A 62 -2.92 26.66 17.06
N THR A 63 -1.94 26.85 16.19
CA THR A 63 -1.91 27.91 15.19
C THR A 63 -1.80 27.32 13.80
N VAL A 64 -2.59 27.83 12.87
CA VAL A 64 -2.46 27.50 11.44
C VAL A 64 -1.54 28.53 10.79
N MET A 65 -0.52 28.02 10.09
CA MET A 65 0.39 28.80 9.26
C MET A 65 0.35 28.23 7.84
N THR A 66 0.43 29.08 6.82
CA THR A 66 0.56 28.61 5.43
C THR A 66 2.03 28.46 5.03
N TRP A 67 2.30 27.65 4.00
CA TRP A 67 3.64 27.58 3.41
C TRP A 67 4.12 28.92 2.84
N GLU A 68 3.21 29.75 2.34
CA GLU A 68 3.51 31.12 1.93
C GLU A 68 4.00 31.95 3.12
N GLU A 69 3.23 31.98 4.21
CA GLU A 69 3.61 32.70 5.45
C GLU A 69 4.92 32.21 6.06
N ALA A 70 5.15 30.89 6.02
CA ALA A 70 6.39 30.29 6.50
C ALA A 70 7.58 30.68 5.62
N LEU A 71 7.44 30.66 4.29
CA LEU A 71 8.52 31.05 3.36
C LEU A 71 8.81 32.55 3.41
N ASP A 72 7.82 33.39 3.68
CA ASP A 72 8.00 34.83 3.86
C ASP A 72 8.90 35.18 5.06
N CYS A 73 8.97 34.29 6.06
CA CYS A 73 9.90 34.42 7.17
C CYS A 73 11.37 34.14 6.78
N PHE A 74 11.61 33.58 5.58
CA PHE A 74 12.94 33.21 5.07
C PHE A 74 13.13 33.78 3.65
N PRO A 75 13.35 35.10 3.50
CA PRO A 75 13.42 35.75 2.19
C PRO A 75 14.59 35.27 1.30
N GLU A 76 15.62 34.67 1.90
CA GLU A 76 16.75 34.07 1.18
C GLU A 76 16.60 32.55 0.97
N SER A 77 15.43 31.99 1.28
CA SER A 77 15.14 30.57 1.07
C SER A 77 15.29 30.22 -0.41
N ARG A 78 16.02 29.13 -0.67
CA ARG A 78 16.08 28.53 -2.02
C ARG A 78 14.82 27.76 -2.39
N LEU A 79 13.96 27.47 -1.40
CA LEU A 79 12.68 26.80 -1.61
C LEU A 79 11.62 27.85 -1.93
N THR A 80 10.96 27.73 -3.08
CA THR A 80 9.93 28.64 -3.55
C THR A 80 8.52 28.09 -3.31
N LEU A 81 7.52 28.98 -3.19
CA LEU A 81 6.12 28.57 -3.08
C LEU A 81 5.65 27.75 -4.28
N ALA A 82 6.20 28.03 -5.47
CA ALA A 82 5.92 27.25 -6.68
C ALA A 82 6.38 25.80 -6.56
N GLU A 83 7.57 25.54 -5.99
CA GLU A 83 8.07 24.19 -5.74
C GLU A 83 7.25 23.45 -4.67
N VAL A 84 6.85 24.16 -3.60
CA VAL A 84 5.95 23.61 -2.57
C VAL A 84 4.60 23.21 -3.19
N ARG A 85 4.00 24.06 -4.03
CA ARG A 85 2.74 23.75 -4.75
C ARG A 85 2.93 22.62 -5.77
N ALA A 86 4.07 22.57 -6.46
CA ALA A 86 4.39 21.53 -7.43
C ALA A 86 4.44 20.15 -6.77
N ALA A 87 4.99 20.04 -5.55
CA ALA A 87 5.00 18.80 -4.78
C ALA A 87 3.58 18.23 -4.53
N ARG A 88 2.58 19.09 -4.30
CA ARG A 88 1.17 18.67 -4.19
C ARG A 88 0.59 18.28 -5.56
N SER A 89 0.88 19.06 -6.60
CA SER A 89 0.32 18.83 -7.94
C SER A 89 0.69 17.45 -8.50
N GLY A 90 1.91 16.98 -8.28
CA GLY A 90 2.36 15.66 -8.74
C GLY A 90 1.57 14.53 -8.10
N LYS A 91 1.33 14.58 -6.79
CA LYS A 91 0.55 13.55 -6.09
C LYS A 91 -0.92 13.57 -6.49
N SER A 92 -1.53 14.74 -6.56
CA SER A 92 -2.93 14.90 -6.99
C SER A 92 -3.16 14.45 -8.43
N ALA A 93 -2.19 14.69 -9.34
CA ALA A 93 -2.24 14.20 -10.70
C ALA A 93 -2.20 12.67 -10.76
N VAL A 94 -1.32 12.04 -9.98
CA VAL A 94 -1.26 10.57 -9.87
C VAL A 94 -2.55 10.01 -9.28
N GLU A 95 -3.10 10.61 -8.22
CA GLU A 95 -4.37 10.20 -7.62
C GLU A 95 -5.53 10.33 -8.62
N ALA A 96 -5.57 11.42 -9.40
CA ALA A 96 -6.57 11.60 -10.43
C ALA A 96 -6.46 10.54 -11.53
N ARG A 97 -5.24 10.25 -11.98
CA ARG A 97 -5.00 9.23 -13.00
C ARG A 97 -5.37 7.83 -12.52
N LEU A 98 -5.01 7.49 -11.29
CA LEU A 98 -5.42 6.23 -10.68
C LEU A 98 -6.95 6.14 -10.52
N ARG A 99 -7.61 7.21 -10.07
CA ARG A 99 -9.08 7.21 -9.91
C ARG A 99 -9.83 6.93 -11.22
N GLN A 100 -9.28 7.35 -12.37
CA GLN A 100 -9.84 7.05 -13.69
C GLN A 100 -9.85 5.55 -14.04
N LEU A 101 -9.05 4.73 -13.35
CA LEU A 101 -8.96 3.28 -13.59
C LEU A 101 -10.00 2.48 -12.79
N ILE A 102 -10.63 3.09 -11.77
CA ILE A 102 -11.51 2.38 -10.84
C ILE A 102 -12.76 1.86 -11.55
N GLU A 103 -13.48 2.73 -12.23
CA GLU A 103 -14.73 2.36 -12.90
C GLU A 103 -14.51 1.32 -14.01
N PRO A 104 -13.54 1.47 -14.94
CA PRO A 104 -13.24 0.44 -15.93
C PRO A 104 -12.88 -0.92 -15.31
N ALA A 105 -12.09 -0.93 -14.23
CA ALA A 105 -11.74 -2.16 -13.54
C ALA A 105 -12.95 -2.82 -12.87
N GLN A 106 -13.82 -2.03 -12.23
CA GLN A 106 -15.06 -2.55 -11.63
C GLN A 106 -16.00 -3.15 -12.67
N GLN A 107 -16.16 -2.50 -13.82
CA GLN A 107 -16.98 -3.01 -14.91
C GLN A 107 -16.47 -4.35 -15.44
N ARG A 108 -15.15 -4.52 -15.57
CA ARG A 108 -14.53 -5.77 -16.04
C ARG A 108 -14.59 -6.90 -15.01
N LEU A 109 -14.32 -6.61 -13.73
CA LEU A 109 -14.31 -7.60 -12.66
C LEU A 109 -15.73 -8.05 -12.25
N GLY A 110 -16.72 -7.19 -12.49
CA GLY A 110 -18.13 -7.49 -12.25
C GLY A 110 -18.56 -7.32 -10.80
N SER A 111 -19.79 -7.77 -10.52
CA SER A 111 -20.47 -7.54 -9.23
C SER A 111 -19.73 -8.17 -8.05
N GLY A 112 -19.68 -7.45 -6.93
CA GLY A 112 -19.12 -7.92 -5.66
C GLY A 112 -17.62 -7.63 -5.46
N TRP A 113 -16.92 -7.20 -6.51
CA TRP A 113 -15.57 -6.67 -6.37
C TRP A 113 -15.61 -5.27 -5.76
N THR A 114 -14.72 -5.02 -4.81
CA THR A 114 -14.44 -3.67 -4.32
C THR A 114 -13.14 -3.17 -4.94
N VAL A 115 -13.21 -2.01 -5.58
CA VAL A 115 -12.04 -1.29 -6.08
C VAL A 115 -12.11 0.12 -5.51
N ASP A 116 -11.11 0.53 -4.74
CA ASP A 116 -11.13 1.81 -4.03
C ASP A 116 -9.75 2.47 -3.96
N SER A 117 -9.73 3.79 -3.77
CA SER A 117 -8.49 4.58 -3.68
C SER A 117 -7.99 4.79 -2.25
N ARG A 118 -8.28 3.87 -1.30
CA ARG A 118 -7.79 4.04 0.07
C ARG A 118 -6.26 4.06 0.08
N ARG A 119 -5.68 5.08 0.73
CA ARG A 119 -4.23 5.27 0.78
C ARG A 119 -3.56 4.06 1.42
N GLY A 120 -2.50 3.54 0.78
CA GLY A 120 -1.66 2.49 1.37
C GLY A 120 -0.91 2.97 2.62
N GLY A 121 -0.21 2.07 3.32
CA GLY A 121 0.43 2.31 4.63
C GLY A 121 1.54 3.37 4.70
N SER A 122 1.72 4.20 3.67
CA SER A 122 2.68 5.32 3.65
C SER A 122 2.09 6.59 3.04
N GLY A 123 0.76 6.67 2.87
CA GLY A 123 0.10 7.84 2.29
C GLY A 123 0.30 8.00 0.78
N MET A 124 0.94 7.04 0.10
CA MET A 124 1.14 7.07 -1.35
C MET A 124 -0.15 6.79 -2.12
N PRO A 125 -0.34 7.43 -3.30
CA PRO A 125 -1.46 7.14 -4.18
C PRO A 125 -1.52 5.64 -4.51
N ALA A 126 -2.69 5.05 -4.33
CA ALA A 126 -2.94 3.64 -4.53
C ALA A 126 -4.39 3.38 -4.91
N ILE A 127 -4.62 2.26 -5.59
CA ILE A 127 -5.93 1.63 -5.75
C ILE A 127 -5.82 0.23 -5.18
N ASN A 128 -6.75 -0.14 -4.31
CA ASN A 128 -6.86 -1.48 -3.76
C ASN A 128 -8.00 -2.23 -4.43
N PHE A 129 -7.79 -3.54 -4.58
CA PHE A 129 -8.75 -4.46 -5.17
C PHE A 129 -9.05 -5.55 -4.15
N TYR A 130 -10.32 -5.88 -4.01
CA TYR A 130 -10.80 -6.95 -3.14
C TYR A 130 -11.85 -7.76 -3.88
N SER A 131 -11.58 -9.04 -4.09
CA SER A 131 -12.58 -9.96 -4.64
C SER A 131 -13.72 -10.18 -3.63
N PRO A 132 -14.87 -10.71 -4.07
CA PRO A 132 -15.76 -11.41 -3.15
C PRO A 132 -14.97 -12.49 -2.41
N LYS A 133 -15.39 -12.80 -1.17
CA LYS A 133 -14.80 -13.91 -0.43
C LYS A 133 -15.23 -15.23 -1.03
N PHE A 134 -14.34 -16.23 -0.95
CA PHE A 134 -14.59 -17.59 -1.38
C PHE A 134 -14.03 -18.53 -0.30
N GLY A 135 -14.95 -19.14 0.46
CA GLY A 135 -14.61 -19.71 1.78
C GLY A 135 -14.05 -18.63 2.71
N ASP A 136 -12.95 -18.95 3.40
CA ASP A 136 -12.23 -18.03 4.28
C ASP A 136 -11.20 -17.13 3.56
N ALA A 137 -11.07 -17.28 2.24
CA ALA A 137 -10.07 -16.60 1.43
C ALA A 137 -10.65 -15.41 0.64
N GLN A 138 -9.75 -14.55 0.18
CA GLN A 138 -10.06 -13.41 -0.69
C GLN A 138 -8.83 -13.09 -1.55
N LEU A 139 -9.03 -12.82 -2.85
CA LEU A 139 -7.98 -12.23 -3.67
C LEU A 139 -7.93 -10.73 -3.40
N ARG A 140 -6.71 -10.21 -3.26
CA ARG A 140 -6.47 -8.80 -3.00
C ARG A 140 -5.31 -8.30 -3.84
N ALA A 141 -5.36 -7.03 -4.19
CA ALA A 141 -4.25 -6.38 -4.86
C ALA A 141 -4.14 -4.91 -4.50
N VAL A 142 -2.98 -4.34 -4.77
CA VAL A 142 -2.74 -2.90 -4.78
C VAL A 142 -2.00 -2.52 -6.04
N LEU A 143 -2.45 -1.48 -6.74
CA LEU A 143 -1.70 -0.73 -7.74
C LEU A 143 -1.28 0.60 -7.11
N GLN A 144 0.02 0.87 -7.00
CA GLN A 144 0.53 2.02 -6.24
C GLN A 144 1.88 2.51 -6.76
N VAL A 145 2.28 3.70 -6.31
CA VAL A 145 3.64 4.22 -6.45
C VAL A 145 4.65 3.24 -5.81
N ALA A 146 5.68 2.87 -6.55
CA ALA A 146 6.66 1.84 -6.21
C ALA A 146 7.83 2.35 -5.34
N GLN A 147 7.58 3.37 -4.51
CA GLN A 147 8.55 4.03 -3.63
C GLN A 147 7.90 4.50 -2.32
N ARG A 148 8.71 4.91 -1.35
CA ARG A 148 8.23 5.40 -0.04
C ARG A 148 7.83 6.88 -0.05
N ALA A 149 8.24 7.62 -1.09
CA ALA A 149 7.94 9.03 -1.29
C ALA A 149 7.66 9.28 -2.77
N MET A 150 6.99 10.39 -3.07
CA MET A 150 6.83 10.86 -4.44
C MET A 150 8.19 11.28 -5.01
N PRO A 151 8.50 10.92 -6.27
CA PRO A 151 9.66 11.47 -6.95
C PRO A 151 9.59 13.00 -7.08
N PRO A 152 10.75 13.68 -7.23
CA PRO A 152 10.81 15.09 -7.58
C PRO A 152 9.97 15.44 -8.82
N ALA A 153 9.52 16.69 -8.91
CA ALA A 153 8.77 17.16 -10.06
C ALA A 153 9.58 16.99 -11.36
N GLY A 154 8.94 16.43 -12.39
CA GLY A 154 9.57 16.15 -13.68
C GLY A 154 10.31 14.79 -13.75
N GLU A 155 10.50 14.09 -12.64
CA GLU A 155 10.99 12.71 -12.67
C GLU A 155 9.85 11.71 -12.94
N PRO A 156 10.12 10.60 -13.64
CA PRO A 156 9.12 9.55 -13.87
C PRO A 156 8.60 9.00 -12.53
N VAL A 157 7.27 8.88 -12.40
CA VAL A 157 6.64 8.27 -11.23
C VAL A 157 6.52 6.76 -11.45
N PRO A 158 7.33 5.91 -10.78
CA PRO A 158 7.24 4.48 -10.98
C PRO A 158 6.05 3.92 -10.21
N LEU A 159 5.16 3.19 -10.88
CA LEU A 159 4.10 2.40 -10.30
C LEU A 159 4.38 0.91 -10.43
N ARG A 160 3.71 0.12 -9.60
CA ARG A 160 3.66 -1.33 -9.67
C ARG A 160 2.36 -1.83 -9.06
N PHE A 161 1.97 -3.06 -9.39
CA PHE A 161 1.02 -3.79 -8.59
C PHE A 161 1.66 -4.91 -7.77
N SER A 162 1.01 -5.24 -6.65
CA SER A 162 1.16 -6.52 -5.97
C SER A 162 -0.20 -7.18 -5.90
N VAL A 163 -0.29 -8.46 -6.26
CA VAL A 163 -1.54 -9.24 -6.27
C VAL A 163 -1.32 -10.53 -5.51
N GLY A 164 -2.33 -11.00 -4.78
CA GLY A 164 -2.20 -12.23 -4.02
C GLY A 164 -3.47 -12.68 -3.33
N ILE A 165 -3.42 -13.89 -2.79
CA ILE A 165 -4.44 -14.41 -1.89
C ILE A 165 -4.20 -13.89 -0.47
N SER A 166 -5.28 -13.60 0.24
CA SER A 166 -5.24 -13.04 1.58
C SER A 166 -4.56 -13.97 2.58
N VAL A 167 -3.69 -13.40 3.41
CA VAL A 167 -2.97 -14.08 4.50
C VAL A 167 -2.98 -13.23 5.75
N LYS A 168 -2.57 -13.82 6.88
CA LYS A 168 -2.30 -13.14 8.14
C LYS A 168 -0.92 -13.57 8.66
N ALA A 169 -0.26 -12.76 9.47
CA ALA A 169 1.05 -13.10 10.05
C ALA A 169 0.99 -14.17 11.16
N ASP A 170 0.19 -15.22 11.00
CA ASP A 170 -0.10 -16.24 11.99
C ASP A 170 0.44 -17.62 11.61
N THR A 171 0.12 -18.65 12.40
CA THR A 171 0.51 -20.04 12.14
C THR A 171 -0.43 -20.77 11.18
N THR A 172 -1.58 -20.20 10.86
CA THR A 172 -2.50 -20.75 9.87
C THR A 172 -1.97 -20.47 8.46
N SER A 173 -1.55 -19.23 8.21
CA SER A 173 -0.96 -18.82 6.94
C SER A 173 0.50 -19.27 6.83
N TYR A 174 1.24 -19.30 7.94
CA TYR A 174 2.65 -19.67 7.99
C TYR A 174 2.90 -20.71 9.08
N PRO A 175 2.64 -22.00 8.79
CA PRO A 175 2.77 -23.07 9.78
C PRO A 175 4.21 -23.22 10.29
N ARG A 176 4.33 -23.78 11.50
CA ARG A 176 5.65 -24.06 12.10
C ARG A 176 6.39 -25.19 11.38
N ASP A 177 5.65 -26.21 10.97
CA ASP A 177 6.17 -27.25 10.09
C ASP A 177 6.06 -26.78 8.63
N PRO A 178 7.19 -26.56 7.92
CA PRO A 178 7.17 -26.14 6.53
C PRO A 178 6.59 -27.21 5.59
N SER A 179 6.48 -28.46 6.02
CA SER A 179 5.88 -29.55 5.24
C SER A 179 4.35 -29.45 5.16
N ALA A 180 3.71 -28.76 6.11
CA ALA A 180 2.30 -28.45 6.02
C ALA A 180 2.05 -27.49 4.84
N THR A 181 1.00 -27.77 4.07
CA THR A 181 0.63 -26.96 2.90
C THR A 181 -0.46 -25.96 3.28
N PRO A 182 -0.13 -24.68 3.56
CA PRO A 182 -1.15 -23.67 3.81
C PRO A 182 -1.93 -23.37 2.51
N THR A 183 -3.16 -22.88 2.66
CA THR A 183 -4.10 -22.66 1.54
C THR A 183 -3.53 -21.79 0.42
N TRP A 184 -2.70 -20.80 0.77
CA TRP A 184 -2.09 -19.92 -0.22
C TRP A 184 -1.10 -20.63 -1.15
N VAL A 185 -0.48 -21.73 -0.74
CA VAL A 185 0.46 -22.48 -1.60
C VAL A 185 -0.29 -23.03 -2.82
N ASN A 186 -1.39 -23.73 -2.58
CA ASN A 186 -2.21 -24.31 -3.65
C ASN A 186 -2.81 -23.21 -4.54
N ALA A 187 -3.26 -22.10 -3.95
CA ALA A 187 -3.80 -20.97 -4.70
C ALA A 187 -2.75 -20.31 -5.61
N VAL A 188 -1.52 -20.13 -5.14
CA VAL A 188 -0.43 -19.58 -5.95
C VAL A 188 0.03 -20.55 -7.04
N GLN A 189 -0.03 -21.86 -6.79
CA GLN A 189 0.23 -22.87 -7.82
C GLN A 189 -0.84 -22.84 -8.93
N ARG A 190 -2.13 -22.74 -8.56
CA ARG A 190 -3.21 -22.52 -9.54
C ARG A 190 -3.04 -21.21 -10.32
N LEU A 191 -2.65 -20.13 -9.65
CA LEU A 191 -2.31 -18.88 -10.34
C LEU A 191 -1.20 -19.12 -11.39
N ARG A 192 -0.14 -19.86 -11.03
CA ARG A 192 0.95 -20.19 -11.95
C ARG A 192 0.43 -20.99 -13.16
N ASP A 193 -0.31 -22.06 -12.92
CA ASP A 193 -0.65 -23.05 -13.93
C ASP A 193 -1.82 -22.61 -14.82
N ASP A 194 -2.88 -22.08 -14.22
CA ASP A 194 -4.16 -21.85 -14.88
C ASP A 194 -4.35 -20.40 -15.35
N VAL A 195 -3.52 -19.47 -14.85
CA VAL A 195 -3.67 -18.03 -15.15
C VAL A 195 -2.39 -17.47 -15.77
N ILE A 196 -1.23 -17.64 -15.17
CA ILE A 196 0.01 -17.03 -15.67
C ILE A 196 0.55 -17.83 -16.85
N GLY A 197 0.79 -19.13 -16.68
CA GLY A 197 1.43 -19.97 -17.70
C GLY A 197 2.75 -19.38 -18.20
N ASP A 198 2.88 -19.26 -19.52
CA ASP A 198 4.02 -18.65 -20.22
C ASP A 198 3.92 -17.11 -20.36
N ARG A 199 2.85 -16.50 -19.85
CA ARG A 199 2.51 -15.08 -20.08
C ARG A 199 3.18 -14.12 -19.12
N VAL A 200 4.30 -14.49 -18.49
CA VAL A 200 5.01 -13.68 -17.48
C VAL A 200 5.35 -12.27 -18.00
N GLU A 201 5.86 -12.17 -19.23
CA GLU A 201 6.21 -10.88 -19.85
C GLU A 201 4.99 -10.07 -20.26
N GLN A 202 3.98 -10.75 -20.82
CA GLN A 202 2.71 -10.14 -21.25
C GLN A 202 1.95 -9.55 -20.06
N LEU A 203 1.98 -10.24 -18.91
CA LEU A 203 1.39 -9.80 -17.64
C LEU A 203 2.31 -8.86 -16.84
N HIS A 204 3.46 -8.49 -17.39
CA HIS A 204 4.39 -7.54 -16.81
C HIS A 204 4.88 -7.92 -15.41
N LEU A 205 5.06 -9.21 -15.14
CA LEU A 205 5.43 -9.72 -13.83
C LEU A 205 6.94 -9.61 -13.59
N SER A 206 7.30 -9.35 -12.34
CA SER A 206 8.69 -9.35 -11.88
C SER A 206 9.10 -10.75 -11.42
N THR A 207 10.20 -11.26 -11.96
CA THR A 207 10.79 -12.54 -11.56
C THR A 207 11.75 -12.42 -10.37
N ARG A 208 11.71 -11.29 -9.65
CA ARG A 208 12.53 -11.07 -8.45
C ARG A 208 12.06 -11.97 -7.30
N ARG A 209 13.00 -12.63 -6.63
CA ARG A 209 12.76 -13.47 -5.45
C ARG A 209 12.34 -12.67 -4.22
N PRO A 210 11.59 -13.26 -3.27
CA PRO A 210 11.26 -12.63 -2.00
C PRO A 210 12.53 -12.30 -1.22
N SER A 211 12.54 -11.13 -0.57
CA SER A 211 13.67 -10.67 0.24
C SER A 211 13.72 -11.37 1.59
N SER A 212 14.92 -11.72 2.07
CA SER A 212 15.15 -12.17 3.46
C SER A 212 15.33 -11.02 4.46
N ALA A 213 15.41 -9.77 4.00
CA ALA A 213 15.71 -8.60 4.83
C ALA A 213 14.66 -8.30 5.92
N HIS A 214 13.47 -8.90 5.84
CA HIS A 214 12.39 -8.72 6.81
C HIS A 214 12.34 -9.81 7.88
N VAL A 215 13.22 -10.82 7.81
CA VAL A 215 13.36 -11.81 8.88
C VAL A 215 13.87 -11.12 10.14
N ASN A 216 13.07 -11.20 11.20
CA ASN A 216 13.44 -10.70 12.51
C ASN A 216 12.82 -11.61 13.59
N PRO A 217 13.62 -12.38 14.34
CA PRO A 217 13.10 -13.30 15.34
C PRO A 217 12.40 -12.58 16.50
N LYS A 218 12.66 -11.28 16.69
CA LYS A 218 12.10 -10.48 17.80
C LYS A 218 10.67 -10.03 17.54
N THR A 219 10.23 -9.94 16.28
CA THR A 219 8.88 -9.48 15.93
C THR A 219 8.01 -10.63 15.42
N GLU A 220 6.69 -10.53 15.61
CA GLU A 220 5.74 -11.51 15.09
C GLU A 220 5.82 -11.61 13.57
N ASN A 221 5.74 -10.47 12.88
CA ASN A 221 5.86 -10.41 11.41
C ASN A 221 7.20 -10.95 10.91
N GLY A 222 8.30 -10.69 11.62
CA GLY A 222 9.63 -11.20 11.23
C GLY A 222 9.75 -12.71 11.40
N ARG A 223 9.14 -13.30 12.43
CA ARG A 223 9.04 -14.75 12.58
C ARG A 223 8.11 -15.37 11.54
N ALA A 224 6.98 -14.73 11.23
CA ALA A 224 6.10 -15.16 10.16
C ALA A 224 6.81 -15.15 8.80
N HIS A 225 7.62 -14.11 8.54
CA HIS A 225 8.44 -14.02 7.33
C HIS A 225 9.47 -15.15 7.22
N ALA A 226 10.12 -15.52 8.32
CA ALA A 226 11.01 -16.68 8.33
C ALA A 226 10.26 -17.99 7.99
N ARG A 227 9.08 -18.21 8.58
CA ARG A 227 8.24 -19.38 8.28
C ARG A 227 7.77 -19.38 6.83
N LYS A 228 7.35 -18.23 6.30
CA LYS A 228 7.02 -18.07 4.88
C LYS A 228 8.17 -18.53 3.98
N LEU A 229 9.39 -18.08 4.23
CA LEU A 229 10.55 -18.48 3.42
C LEU A 229 10.80 -20.00 3.48
N ALA A 230 10.67 -20.61 4.66
CA ALA A 230 10.78 -22.06 4.80
C ALA A 230 9.67 -22.83 4.05
N THR A 231 8.43 -22.35 4.09
CA THR A 231 7.33 -22.90 3.26
C THR A 231 7.63 -22.73 1.77
N VAL A 232 8.15 -21.58 1.35
CA VAL A 232 8.53 -21.33 -0.05
C VAL A 232 9.61 -22.32 -0.50
N ASP A 233 10.66 -22.50 0.30
CA ASP A 233 11.76 -23.43 -0.01
C ASP A 233 11.28 -24.89 -0.13
N ARG A 234 10.22 -25.26 0.59
CA ARG A 234 9.68 -26.61 0.60
C ARG A 234 8.74 -26.92 -0.57
N HIS A 235 7.95 -25.94 -1.00
CA HIS A 235 6.81 -26.13 -1.91
C HIS A 235 6.97 -25.53 -3.30
N PHE A 236 8.00 -24.71 -3.53
CA PHE A 236 8.24 -24.05 -4.82
C PHE A 236 9.65 -24.33 -5.33
N ALA A 237 9.76 -24.54 -6.64
CA ALA A 237 11.06 -24.60 -7.30
C ALA A 237 11.76 -23.23 -7.23
N ASP A 238 13.09 -23.23 -7.35
CA ASP A 238 13.88 -22.00 -7.23
C ASP A 238 13.54 -20.96 -8.32
N SER A 239 13.08 -21.42 -9.48
CA SER A 239 12.57 -20.61 -10.60
C SER A 239 11.19 -20.00 -10.36
N GLU A 240 10.46 -20.43 -9.34
CA GLU A 240 9.05 -20.07 -9.09
C GLU A 240 8.88 -19.14 -7.89
N ARG A 241 9.93 -18.98 -7.08
CA ARG A 241 9.86 -18.23 -5.81
C ARG A 241 9.39 -16.79 -5.98
N TRP A 242 9.55 -16.20 -7.16
CA TRP A 242 9.07 -14.85 -7.48
C TRP A 242 7.55 -14.68 -7.37
N LEU A 243 6.79 -15.79 -7.42
CA LEU A 243 5.35 -15.83 -7.19
C LEU A 243 4.94 -15.51 -5.74
N THR A 244 5.89 -15.31 -4.82
CA THR A 244 5.63 -15.26 -3.37
C THR A 244 6.07 -13.94 -2.71
N THR A 245 6.17 -12.85 -3.47
CA THR A 245 6.77 -11.58 -3.02
C THR A 245 5.86 -10.67 -2.16
N GLY A 246 4.57 -10.98 -2.05
CA GLY A 246 3.57 -10.18 -1.31
C GLY A 246 3.83 -9.93 0.19
N TYR A 247 2.96 -9.11 0.79
CA TYR A 247 3.03 -8.61 2.16
C TYR A 247 2.62 -9.66 3.20
N ILE A 248 3.47 -9.88 4.21
CA ILE A 248 3.35 -11.01 5.14
C ILE A 248 2.00 -11.09 5.87
N ASP A 249 1.36 -9.97 6.16
CA ASP A 249 0.12 -9.84 6.91
C ASP A 249 -1.09 -9.47 6.05
N TRP A 250 -0.94 -9.50 4.72
CA TRP A 250 -1.99 -9.04 3.82
C TRP A 250 -2.21 -9.93 2.60
N ILE A 251 -1.15 -10.22 1.81
CA ILE A 251 -1.24 -11.02 0.59
C ILE A 251 0.01 -11.86 0.31
N VAL A 252 -0.16 -13.05 -0.26
CA VAL A 252 0.93 -13.78 -0.94
C VAL A 252 0.59 -13.96 -2.41
N GLY A 253 1.51 -13.57 -3.27
CA GLY A 253 1.41 -13.63 -4.72
C GLY A 253 2.52 -12.79 -5.36
N PRO A 254 2.54 -12.68 -6.70
CA PRO A 254 3.57 -11.96 -7.44
C PRO A 254 3.39 -10.44 -7.38
N ALA A 255 4.42 -9.74 -7.85
CA ALA A 255 4.38 -8.30 -8.10
C ALA A 255 4.75 -8.02 -9.56
N SER A 256 4.26 -6.91 -10.08
CA SER A 256 4.64 -6.44 -11.41
C SER A 256 6.06 -5.88 -11.43
N GLN A 257 6.59 -5.73 -12.63
CA GLN A 257 7.67 -4.80 -12.91
C GLN A 257 7.24 -3.37 -12.59
N ARG A 258 8.23 -2.49 -12.39
CA ARG A 258 7.96 -1.06 -12.22
C ARG A 258 7.76 -0.42 -13.59
N MET A 259 6.72 0.37 -13.73
CA MET A 259 6.44 1.13 -14.96
C MET A 259 6.17 2.60 -14.63
N PRO A 260 6.47 3.52 -15.55
CA PRO A 260 6.17 4.93 -15.30
C PRO A 260 4.66 5.20 -15.41
N LEU A 261 4.19 6.33 -14.88
CA LEU A 261 2.76 6.68 -14.80
C LEU A 261 2.04 6.67 -16.15
N GLU A 262 2.74 7.00 -17.22
CA GLU A 262 2.22 7.03 -18.60
C GLU A 262 1.84 5.63 -19.12
N ARG A 263 2.25 4.57 -18.42
CA ARG A 263 1.92 3.16 -18.75
C ARG A 263 1.06 2.48 -17.69
N VAL A 264 0.41 3.25 -16.81
CA VAL A 264 -0.36 2.71 -15.69
C VAL A 264 -1.56 1.86 -16.16
N GLU A 265 -2.12 2.15 -17.33
CA GLU A 265 -3.21 1.38 -17.93
C GLU A 265 -2.77 -0.05 -18.25
N LEU A 266 -1.55 -0.25 -18.74
CA LEU A 266 -1.01 -1.59 -18.99
C LEU A 266 -0.89 -2.40 -17.69
N LEU A 267 -0.47 -1.76 -16.60
CA LEU A 267 -0.43 -2.40 -15.29
C LEU A 267 -1.83 -2.73 -14.77
N ALA A 268 -2.79 -1.83 -14.97
CA ALA A 268 -4.18 -2.04 -14.53
C ALA A 268 -4.85 -3.16 -15.33
N ASP A 269 -4.65 -3.20 -16.65
CA ASP A 269 -5.21 -4.24 -17.51
C ASP A 269 -4.66 -5.62 -17.17
N ALA A 270 -3.33 -5.74 -17.03
CA ALA A 270 -2.70 -6.99 -16.61
C ALA A 270 -3.17 -7.44 -15.21
N LEU A 271 -3.30 -6.49 -14.28
CA LEU A 271 -3.80 -6.77 -12.94
C LEU A 271 -5.25 -7.28 -12.96
N VAL A 272 -6.13 -6.61 -13.69
CA VAL A 272 -7.54 -7.01 -13.82
C VAL A 272 -7.66 -8.38 -14.48
N GLU A 273 -6.86 -8.66 -15.51
CA GLU A 273 -6.82 -9.98 -16.15
C GLU A 273 -6.41 -11.08 -15.17
N ILE A 274 -5.35 -10.86 -14.38
CA ILE A 274 -4.91 -11.80 -13.35
C ILE A 274 -6.01 -12.03 -12.31
N LEU A 275 -6.62 -10.95 -11.82
CA LEU A 275 -7.65 -11.01 -10.77
C LEU A 275 -8.90 -11.74 -11.24
N ASP A 276 -9.38 -11.44 -12.44
CA ASP A 276 -10.55 -12.08 -13.06
C ASP A 276 -10.30 -13.57 -13.31
N GLY A 277 -9.18 -13.89 -13.97
CA GLY A 277 -8.80 -15.28 -14.25
C GLY A 277 -8.60 -16.11 -12.98
N TRP A 278 -7.85 -15.58 -12.02
CA TRP A 278 -7.57 -16.28 -10.77
C TRP A 278 -8.83 -16.47 -9.92
N TYR A 279 -9.72 -15.48 -9.86
CA TYR A 279 -10.96 -15.62 -9.11
C TYR A 279 -11.85 -16.73 -9.66
N ARG A 280 -11.99 -16.84 -10.99
CA ARG A 280 -12.75 -17.95 -11.63
C ARG A 280 -12.15 -19.31 -11.27
N VAL A 281 -10.83 -19.43 -11.30
CA VAL A 281 -10.12 -20.67 -10.95
C VAL A 281 -10.38 -21.05 -9.48
N GLU A 282 -10.28 -20.10 -8.55
CA GLU A 282 -10.50 -20.37 -7.13
C GLU A 282 -11.95 -20.75 -6.80
N VAL A 283 -12.93 -20.08 -7.42
CA VAL A 283 -14.36 -20.42 -7.24
C VAL A 283 -14.66 -21.82 -7.80
N GLY A 284 -14.18 -22.12 -9.02
CA GLY A 284 -14.38 -23.43 -9.63
C GLY A 284 -13.75 -24.58 -8.83
N ALA A 285 -12.58 -24.34 -8.22
CA ALA A 285 -11.92 -25.33 -7.36
C ALA A 285 -12.73 -25.64 -6.09
N LEU A 286 -13.40 -24.65 -5.50
CA LEU A 286 -14.25 -24.84 -4.31
C LEU A 286 -15.55 -25.59 -4.64
N GLU A 287 -16.16 -25.28 -5.78
CA GLU A 287 -17.36 -25.98 -6.24
C GLU A 287 -17.07 -27.46 -6.52
N GLY A 288 -15.96 -27.76 -7.20
CA GLY A 288 -15.53 -29.14 -7.47
C GLY A 288 -15.21 -29.96 -6.21
N ALA A 289 -14.66 -29.34 -5.17
CA ALA A 289 -14.41 -29.98 -3.88
C ALA A 289 -15.71 -30.30 -3.12
N THR A 290 -16.73 -29.44 -3.23
CA THR A 290 -18.02 -29.62 -2.56
C THR A 290 -18.81 -30.78 -3.17
N VAL A 291 -18.82 -30.92 -4.50
CA VAL A 291 -19.50 -32.02 -5.21
C VAL A 291 -18.86 -33.38 -4.90
N SER A 292 -17.52 -33.43 -4.79
CA SER A 292 -16.79 -34.68 -4.51
C SER A 292 -17.02 -35.22 -3.10
N THR A 293 -17.42 -34.37 -2.14
CA THR A 293 -17.64 -34.76 -0.74
C THR A 293 -19.03 -35.37 -0.51
N HIS A 294 -20.00 -35.12 -1.40
CA HIS A 294 -21.36 -35.67 -1.33
C HIS A 294 -21.56 -36.98 -2.12
N ALA A 295 -20.51 -37.46 -2.82
CA ALA A 295 -20.55 -38.66 -3.64
C ALA A 295 -19.93 -39.91 -2.96
N LEU A 296 -19.70 -39.85 -1.63
CA LEU A 296 -19.17 -40.95 -0.82
C LEU A 296 -20.16 -41.37 0.26
#